data_AF-A0A9Q2QEP9-F1
#
_entry.id   AF-A0A9Q2QEP9-F1
#
_cell.length_a   1.000
_cell.length_b   1.000
_cell.length_c   1.000
_cell.angle_alpha   90.00
_cell.angle_beta   90.00
_cell.angle_gamma   90.00
#
_symmetry.space_group_name_H-M   'P 1'
#
loop_
_entity.id
_entity.type
_entity.pdbx_description
1 polymer ?
#
loop_
_entity_poly.entity_id
_entity_poly.type
_entity_poly.pdbx_seq_one_letter_code
_entity_poly.pdbx_strand_id
1 'polypeptide(L)'
;MNDSPHQTNVQPMPAIDGVTVSFNGLNYLRPELLLDFVSISPSPLLAVTPVALLYSSVGVLQQVDLRKLPVEVCGRVVYPISSLKLPALRGKLIINAQSRRLKFLESLVAISPEDNIHGMQILGLALEFTFAQPA
;
A
#
# COMPACT_ATOMS: atom_id res chain seq x y z
N MET A 1 8.53 -12.80 -31.70
CA MET A 1 7.72 -12.05 -30.72
C MET A 1 8.49 -10.79 -30.37
N ASN A 2 7.91 -9.62 -30.66
CA ASN A 2 8.51 -8.32 -30.30
C ASN A 2 8.25 -8.06 -28.81
N ASP A 3 9.13 -8.53 -27.93
CA ASP A 3 9.16 -8.06 -26.54
C ASP A 3 9.95 -6.75 -26.50
N SER A 4 9.36 -5.68 -27.06
CA SER A 4 9.83 -4.34 -26.76
C SER A 4 9.41 -4.04 -25.32
N PRO A 5 10.31 -3.60 -24.42
CA PRO A 5 9.91 -3.27 -23.06
C PRO A 5 8.87 -2.16 -23.13
N HIS A 6 7.63 -2.48 -22.77
CA HIS A 6 6.60 -1.47 -22.61
C HIS A 6 7.12 -0.47 -21.59
N GLN A 7 7.26 0.77 -22.04
CA GLN A 7 7.72 1.87 -21.23
C GLN A 7 6.73 2.03 -20.05
N THR A 8 7.24 2.13 -18.83
CA THR A 8 6.42 2.20 -17.61
C THR A 8 6.70 3.48 -16.85
N ASN A 9 5.67 4.00 -16.18
CA ASN A 9 5.77 5.15 -15.30
C ASN A 9 5.41 4.73 -13.88
N VAL A 10 6.34 4.93 -12.95
CA VAL A 10 6.13 4.65 -11.52
C VAL A 10 5.77 5.95 -10.81
N GLN A 11 4.62 5.97 -10.16
CA GLN A 11 4.14 7.13 -9.40
C GLN A 11 3.97 6.76 -7.91
N PRO A 12 4.48 7.56 -6.97
CA PRO A 12 4.21 7.34 -5.55
C PRO A 12 2.75 7.64 -5.21
N MET A 13 2.29 7.17 -4.06
CA MET A 13 1.00 7.57 -3.50
C MET A 13 0.91 9.11 -3.42
N PRO A 14 -0.07 9.73 -4.11
CA PRO A 14 -0.25 11.17 -4.05
C PRO A 14 -0.89 11.60 -2.72
N ALA A 15 -0.78 12.88 -2.39
CA ALA A 15 -1.56 13.46 -1.31
C ALA A 15 -3.00 13.65 -1.80
N ILE A 16 -3.94 12.97 -1.15
CA ILE A 16 -5.39 13.07 -1.39
C ILE A 16 -6.07 13.42 -0.07
N ASP A 17 -6.82 14.52 -0.07
CA ASP A 17 -7.53 15.01 1.11
C ASP A 17 -8.53 13.98 1.63
N GLY A 18 -8.59 13.83 2.96
CA GLY A 18 -9.39 12.81 3.64
C GLY A 18 -8.97 11.35 3.41
N VAL A 19 -8.17 11.04 2.38
CA VAL A 19 -7.82 9.66 2.00
C VAL A 19 -6.43 9.27 2.48
N THR A 20 -5.49 10.20 2.46
CA THR A 20 -4.10 9.94 2.81
C THR A 20 -3.65 10.68 4.07
N VAL A 21 -2.57 10.20 4.67
CA VAL A 21 -1.82 10.90 5.73
C VAL A 21 -0.39 11.06 5.23
N SER A 22 0.19 12.25 5.37
CA SER A 22 1.59 12.49 5.01
C SER A 22 2.50 12.31 6.22
N PHE A 23 3.61 11.58 6.05
CA PHE A 23 4.63 11.41 7.08
C PHE A 23 5.98 11.10 6.41
N ASN A 24 7.07 11.74 6.84
CA ASN A 24 8.42 11.52 6.32
C ASN A 24 8.54 11.52 4.77
N GLY A 25 7.83 12.41 4.09
CA GLY A 25 7.89 12.54 2.63
C GLY A 25 7.11 11.48 1.85
N LEU A 26 6.36 10.60 2.53
CA LEU A 26 5.46 9.63 1.93
C LEU A 26 4.00 9.97 2.26
N ASN A 27 3.09 9.53 1.39
CA ASN A 27 1.65 9.54 1.65
C ASN A 27 1.16 8.11 1.87
N TYR A 28 0.35 7.94 2.91
CA TYR A 28 -0.17 6.64 3.33
C TYR A 28 -1.66 6.60 3.13
N LEU A 29 -2.16 5.60 2.39
CA LEU A 29 -3.58 5.31 2.33
C LEU A 29 -4.06 4.90 3.72
N ARG A 30 -5.05 5.63 4.24
CA ARG A 30 -5.68 5.27 5.52
C ARG A 30 -6.38 3.91 5.41
N PRO A 31 -6.40 3.12 6.48
CA PRO A 31 -7.13 1.87 6.46
C PRO A 31 -8.61 2.08 6.18
N GLU A 32 -9.21 1.04 5.62
CA GLU A 32 -10.62 0.96 5.25
C GLU A 32 -11.12 1.92 4.15
N LEU A 33 -10.28 2.85 3.67
CA LEU A 33 -10.65 3.74 2.57
C LEU A 33 -10.45 3.07 1.21
N LEU A 34 -11.37 3.38 0.30
CA LEU A 34 -11.37 2.90 -1.07
C LEU A 34 -10.71 3.96 -1.96
N LEU A 35 -9.65 3.57 -2.68
CA LEU A 35 -8.93 4.43 -3.61
C LEU A 35 -9.22 3.99 -5.05
N ASP A 36 -9.59 4.94 -5.91
CA ASP A 36 -9.73 4.73 -7.34
C ASP A 36 -8.45 5.14 -8.06
N PHE A 37 -7.83 4.25 -8.84
CA PHE A 37 -6.58 4.53 -9.54
C PHE A 37 -6.72 5.58 -10.62
N VAL A 38 -7.92 5.76 -11.17
CA VAL A 38 -8.20 6.77 -12.18
C VAL A 38 -7.98 8.17 -11.62
N SER A 39 -8.10 8.36 -10.31
CA SER A 39 -7.78 9.62 -9.64
C SER A 39 -6.28 9.94 -9.62
N ILE A 40 -5.42 8.93 -9.84
CA ILE A 40 -3.97 9.07 -9.86
C ILE A 40 -3.48 9.23 -11.30
N SER A 41 -3.93 8.35 -12.20
CA SER A 41 -3.58 8.37 -13.61
C SER A 41 -4.67 7.69 -14.45
N PRO A 42 -4.96 8.21 -15.67
CA PRO A 42 -5.87 7.56 -16.60
C PRO A 42 -5.25 6.33 -17.29
N SER A 43 -3.92 6.16 -17.21
CA SER A 43 -3.22 5.05 -17.85
C SER A 43 -3.60 3.70 -17.23
N PRO A 44 -3.49 2.57 -17.98
CA PRO A 44 -3.62 1.24 -17.42
C PRO A 44 -2.64 1.01 -16.27
N LEU A 45 -3.15 0.64 -15.10
CA LEU A 45 -2.35 0.24 -13.95
C LEU A 45 -1.87 -1.20 -14.14
N LEU A 46 -0.55 -1.42 -14.04
CA LEU A 46 0.09 -2.71 -14.24
C LEU A 46 0.44 -3.38 -12.92
N ALA A 47 0.94 -2.62 -11.94
CA ALA A 47 1.31 -3.14 -10.64
C ALA A 47 1.13 -2.11 -9.52
N VAL A 48 0.92 -2.59 -8.31
CA VAL A 48 0.94 -1.80 -7.07
C VAL A 48 2.01 -2.36 -6.15
N THR A 49 2.92 -1.52 -5.68
CA THR A 49 4.03 -1.91 -4.81
C THR A 49 3.82 -1.36 -3.40
N PRO A 50 3.61 -2.20 -2.38
CA PRO A 50 3.60 -1.75 -0.99
C PRO A 50 5.00 -1.31 -0.55
N VAL A 51 5.10 -0.08 -0.05
CA VAL A 51 6.39 0.57 0.26
C VAL A 51 6.67 0.56 1.75
N ALA A 52 5.72 1.03 2.56
CA ALA A 52 5.90 1.20 3.99
C ALA A 52 4.57 1.22 4.74
N LEU A 53 4.57 0.81 6.00
CA LEU A 53 3.46 0.99 6.93
C LEU A 53 3.73 2.20 7.83
N LEU A 54 2.72 3.05 7.98
CA LEU A 54 2.64 4.05 9.04
C LEU A 54 1.90 3.43 10.21
N TYR A 55 2.49 3.51 11.40
CA TYR A 55 1.88 3.06 12.63
C TYR A 55 2.17 4.05 13.74
N SER A 56 1.49 3.91 14.86
CA SER A 56 1.88 4.56 16.10
C SER A 56 2.13 3.54 17.19
N SER A 57 2.98 3.90 18.15
CA SER A 57 3.15 3.20 19.42
C SER A 57 3.06 4.22 20.54
N VAL A 58 2.06 4.06 21.42
CA VAL A 58 1.80 4.97 22.54
C VAL A 58 1.76 6.44 22.09
N GLY A 59 1.02 6.70 21.00
CA GLY A 59 0.82 8.05 20.44
C GLY A 59 1.98 8.60 19.61
N VAL A 60 3.10 7.89 19.48
CA VAL A 60 4.24 8.32 18.65
C VAL A 60 4.12 7.73 17.26
N LEU A 61 4.08 8.58 16.22
CA LEU A 61 4.08 8.15 14.82
C LEU A 61 5.43 7.57 14.41
N GLN A 62 5.39 6.42 13.74
CA GLN A 62 6.55 5.68 13.28
C GLN A 62 6.27 5.03 11.92
N GLN A 63 7.33 4.76 11.18
CA GLN A 63 7.27 4.09 9.89
C GLN A 63 8.09 2.81 9.93
N VAL A 64 7.62 1.80 9.19
CA VAL A 64 8.43 0.62 8.87
C VAL A 64 8.37 0.30 7.38
N ASP A 65 9.53 0.12 6.76
CA ASP A 65 9.62 -0.22 5.35
C ASP A 65 9.23 -1.68 5.10
N LEU A 66 8.64 -1.92 3.93
CA LEU A 66 8.27 -3.23 3.43
C LEU A 66 9.26 -3.70 2.36
N ARG A 67 9.13 -4.97 1.93
CA ARG A 67 10.04 -5.60 0.95
C ARG A 67 9.93 -5.02 -0.48
N LYS A 68 9.04 -4.06 -0.73
CA LYS A 68 8.80 -3.41 -2.03
C LYS A 68 8.64 -4.40 -3.19
N LEU A 69 7.78 -5.40 -3.01
CA LEU A 69 7.46 -6.36 -4.06
C LEU A 69 6.28 -5.84 -4.89
N PRO A 70 6.44 -5.62 -6.20
CA PRO A 70 5.32 -5.25 -7.07
C PRO A 70 4.27 -6.35 -7.10
N VAL A 71 3.01 -5.96 -6.92
CA VAL A 71 1.84 -6.83 -7.04
C VAL A 71 1.17 -6.55 -8.36
N GLU A 72 1.22 -7.50 -9.28
CA GLU A 72 0.56 -7.37 -10.59
C GLU A 72 -0.96 -7.18 -10.42
N VAL A 73 -1.52 -6.26 -11.20
CA VAL A 73 -2.94 -5.94 -11.19
C VAL A 73 -3.66 -6.80 -12.23
N CYS A 74 -4.08 -7.99 -11.82
CA CYS A 74 -4.86 -8.91 -12.64
C CYS A 74 -6.13 -9.38 -11.90
N GLY A 75 -7.31 -9.07 -12.45
CA GLY A 75 -8.59 -9.44 -11.84
C GLY A 75 -8.76 -8.87 -10.41
N ARG A 76 -9.03 -9.73 -9.43
CA ARG A 76 -9.11 -9.37 -8.01
C ARG A 76 -7.97 -10.05 -7.25
N VAL A 77 -7.08 -9.25 -6.66
CA VAL A 77 -5.93 -9.72 -5.89
C VAL A 77 -6.12 -9.37 -4.42
N VAL A 78 -5.79 -10.31 -3.54
CA VAL A 78 -5.69 -10.09 -2.09
C VAL A 78 -4.26 -10.36 -1.68
N TYR A 79 -3.49 -9.30 -1.43
CA TYR A 79 -2.08 -9.38 -1.10
C TYR A 79 -1.87 -9.20 0.42
N PRO A 80 -1.20 -10.13 1.10
CA PRO A 80 -0.90 -9.98 2.53
C PRO A 80 0.15 -8.90 2.74
N ILE A 81 -0.11 -7.99 3.66
CA ILE A 81 0.85 -6.99 4.12
C ILE A 81 1.44 -7.48 5.44
N SER A 82 2.76 -7.58 5.51
CA SER A 82 3.47 -7.89 6.75
C SER A 82 4.84 -7.23 6.77
N SER A 83 5.18 -6.63 7.91
CA SER A 83 6.55 -6.16 8.15
C SER A 83 7.44 -7.31 8.62
N LEU A 84 8.68 -7.37 8.10
CA LEU A 84 9.70 -8.30 8.59
C LEU A 84 10.29 -7.83 9.93
N LYS A 85 10.34 -6.51 10.16
CA LYS A 85 10.89 -5.93 11.39
C LYS A 85 9.88 -5.94 12.55
N LEU A 86 8.60 -5.80 12.23
CA LEU A 86 7.51 -5.80 13.20
C LEU A 86 6.41 -6.76 12.74
N PRO A 87 6.59 -8.07 12.96
CA PRO A 87 5.68 -9.09 12.45
C PRO A 87 4.22 -8.91 12.90
N ALA A 88 4.00 -8.27 14.06
CA ALA A 88 2.67 -7.96 14.59
C ALA A 88 1.90 -6.93 13.74
N LEU A 89 2.60 -6.11 12.94
CA LEU A 89 2.01 -5.17 12.00
C LEU A 89 1.67 -5.90 10.70
N ARG A 90 0.38 -6.23 10.55
CA ARG A 90 -0.12 -6.99 9.40
C ARG A 90 -1.31 -6.28 8.76
N GLY A 91 -1.71 -6.80 7.62
CA GLY A 91 -2.89 -6.32 6.91
C GLY A 91 -3.08 -7.06 5.61
N LYS A 92 -4.01 -6.57 4.81
CA LYS A 92 -4.34 -7.09 3.49
C LYS A 92 -4.59 -5.92 2.56
N LEU A 93 -3.93 -5.94 1.41
CA LEU A 93 -4.23 -5.04 0.31
C LEU A 93 -5.13 -5.77 -0.67
N ILE A 94 -6.32 -5.23 -0.90
CA ILE A 94 -7.29 -5.77 -1.87
C ILE A 94 -7.24 -4.87 -3.09
N ILE A 95 -6.91 -5.44 -4.25
CA ILE A 95 -6.85 -4.75 -5.53
C ILE A 95 -7.91 -5.35 -6.44
N ASN A 96 -8.72 -4.52 -7.09
CA ASN A 96 -9.67 -4.93 -8.09
C ASN A 96 -9.42 -4.17 -9.40
N ALA A 97 -8.91 -4.89 -10.40
CA ALA A 97 -8.61 -4.36 -11.71
C ALA A 97 -9.87 -3.94 -12.48
N GLN A 98 -10.98 -4.69 -12.35
CA GLN A 98 -12.22 -4.42 -13.07
C GLN A 98 -12.87 -3.12 -12.59
N SER A 99 -12.96 -2.92 -11.28
CA SER A 99 -13.50 -1.68 -10.70
C SER A 99 -12.45 -0.58 -10.56
N ARG A 100 -11.18 -0.86 -10.91
CA ARG A 100 -10.02 0.04 -10.80
C ARG A 100 -9.87 0.64 -9.40
N ARG A 101 -10.08 -0.17 -8.38
CA ARG A 101 -10.04 0.26 -6.98
C ARG A 101 -9.15 -0.62 -6.13
N LEU A 102 -8.57 -0.03 -5.09
CA LEU A 102 -8.00 -0.79 -3.97
C LEU A 102 -8.51 -0.34 -2.63
N LYS A 103 -8.31 -1.21 -1.65
CA LYS A 103 -8.58 -0.99 -0.23
C LYS A 103 -7.47 -1.63 0.60
N PHE A 104 -7.00 -0.92 1.61
CA PHE A 104 -6.13 -1.47 2.64
C PHE A 104 -6.95 -1.83 3.87
N LEU A 105 -6.75 -3.04 4.38
CA LEU A 105 -7.30 -3.52 5.66
C LEU A 105 -6.13 -3.82 6.59
N GLU A 106 -6.08 -3.13 7.70
CA GLU A 106 -5.12 -3.30 8.77
C GLU A 106 -5.43 -4.51 9.65
N SER A 107 -4.43 -5.02 10.34
CA SER A 107 -4.58 -6.05 11.35
C SER A 107 -3.40 -5.99 12.33
N LEU A 108 -3.71 -5.92 13.62
CA LEU A 108 -2.73 -6.10 14.68
C LEU A 108 -2.91 -7.48 15.29
N VAL A 109 -1.85 -8.28 15.27
CA VAL A 109 -1.88 -9.66 15.78
C VAL A 109 -0.62 -9.88 16.60
N ALA A 110 -0.77 -10.18 17.89
CA ALA A 110 0.33 -10.67 18.70
C ALA A 110 0.73 -12.06 18.16
N ILE A 111 2.01 -12.24 17.82
CA ILE A 111 2.56 -13.48 17.27
C ILE A 111 3.17 -14.32 18.38
N SER A 112 3.58 -13.69 19.47
CA SER A 112 3.96 -14.36 20.71
C SER A 112 3.40 -13.66 21.96
N PRO A 113 3.33 -14.35 23.11
CA PRO A 113 2.83 -13.77 24.36
C PRO A 113 3.61 -12.55 24.84
N GLU A 114 4.87 -12.42 24.45
CA GLU A 114 5.76 -11.29 24.77
C GLU A 114 5.62 -10.08 23.82
N ASP A 115 4.85 -10.19 22.73
CA ASP A 115 4.61 -9.07 21.82
C ASP A 115 3.77 -7.98 22.51
N ASN A 116 4.40 -6.85 22.85
CA ASN A 116 3.69 -5.69 23.37
C ASN A 116 3.06 -4.88 22.24
N ILE A 117 1.85 -5.27 21.84
CA ILE A 117 1.03 -4.52 20.87
C ILE A 117 0.13 -3.46 21.54
N HIS A 118 0.17 -3.33 22.86
CA HIS A 118 -0.68 -2.37 23.58
C HIS A 118 -0.33 -0.94 23.18
N GLY A 119 -1.35 -0.17 22.78
CA GLY A 119 -1.16 1.20 22.31
C GLY A 119 -0.54 1.29 20.92
N MET A 120 -0.37 0.18 20.20
CA MET A 120 -0.02 0.21 18.79
C MET A 120 -1.26 0.39 17.91
N GLN A 121 -1.11 1.14 16.83
CA GLN A 121 -2.16 1.33 15.83
C GLN A 121 -1.55 1.45 14.44
N ILE A 122 -2.05 0.72 13.45
CA ILE A 122 -1.70 0.94 12.04
C ILE A 122 -2.54 2.11 11.52
N LEU A 123 -1.89 3.07 10.87
CA LEU A 123 -2.48 4.34 10.44
C LEU A 123 -2.49 4.51 8.93
N GLY A 124 -1.70 3.70 8.21
CA GLY A 124 -1.83 3.63 6.76
C GLY A 124 -0.73 2.86 6.06
N LEU A 125 -0.90 2.75 4.74
CA LEU A 125 -0.01 2.01 3.85
C LEU A 125 0.44 2.92 2.70
N ALA A 126 1.75 3.13 2.56
CA ALA A 126 2.33 3.81 1.41
C ALA A 126 2.46 2.83 0.24
N LEU A 127 2.08 3.28 -0.96
CA LEU A 127 2.15 2.49 -2.19
C LEU A 127 2.89 3.26 -3.29
N GLU A 128 3.42 2.52 -4.23
CA GLU A 128 3.83 2.99 -5.56
C GLU A 128 2.95 2.31 -6.61
N PHE A 129 2.67 3.02 -7.69
CA PHE A 129 1.81 2.61 -8.78
C PHE A 129 2.60 2.56 -10.08
N THR A 130 2.65 1.41 -10.73
CA THR A 130 3.30 1.25 -12.03
C THR A 130 2.24 1.27 -13.12
N PHE A 131 2.26 2.32 -13.94
CA PHE A 131 1.35 2.49 -15.08
C PHE A 131 2.06 2.18 -16.40
N ALA A 132 1.28 1.72 -17.38
CA ALA A 132 1.74 1.69 -18.77
C ALA A 132 1.92 3.13 -19.29
N GLN A 133 3.04 3.43 -19.95
CA GLN A 133 3.16 4.68 -20.70
C GLN A 133 2.36 4.57 -22.01
N PRO A 134 1.66 5.65 -22.41
CA PRO A 134 1.15 5.77 -23.77
C PRO A 134 2.33 5.71 -24.75
N ALA A 135 2.13 5.00 -25.87
CA ALA A 135 3.07 4.99 -26.98
C ALA A 135 3.09 6.33 -27.72
#